data_AF-A0A6C0HZ63-F1
#
_entry.id   AF-A0A6C0HZ63-F1
#
_cell.length_a   1.000
_cell.length_b   1.000
_cell.length_c   1.000
_cell.angle_alpha   90.00
_cell.angle_beta   90.00
_cell.angle_gamma   90.00
#
_symmetry.space_group_name_H-M   'P 1'
#
loop_
_entity.id
_entity.type
_entity.pdbx_description
1 polymer ?
#
loop_
_entity_poly.entity_id
_entity_poly.type
_entity_poly.pdbx_seq_one_letter_code
_entity_poly.pdbx_strand_id
1 'polypeptide(L)' 'MILDNYLTYDEKVYISIICGALWIFFRTSDCYKMIPRLHLFPVIFVSVWIYFNYYEPLFLPIGLFVLIFYKFVHLTF' A
#
# COMPACT_ATOMS: atom_id res chain seq x y z
N MET A 1 12.64 -16.06 4.57
CA MET A 1 12.27 -16.15 3.14
C MET A 1 13.53 -16.23 2.29
N ILE A 2 13.50 -16.84 1.10
CA ILE A 2 14.67 -17.14 0.24
C ILE A 2 15.61 -15.94 0.03
N LEU A 3 15.07 -14.72 0.04
CA LEU A 3 15.79 -13.46 -0.12
C LEU A 3 16.50 -12.96 1.16
N ASP A 4 16.33 -13.61 2.31
CA ASP A 4 16.92 -13.17 3.58
C ASP A 4 18.44 -13.26 3.60
N ASN A 5 19.02 -14.13 2.78
CA ASN A 5 20.46 -14.28 2.66
C ASN A 5 21.09 -13.32 1.64
N TYR A 6 20.27 -12.62 0.85
CA TYR A 6 20.73 -11.81 -0.29
C TYR A 6 20.44 -10.32 -0.14
N LEU A 7 19.45 -9.96 0.69
CA LEU A 7 19.00 -8.59 0.88
C LEU A 7 18.95 -8.25 2.37
N THR A 8 19.47 -7.09 2.70
CA THR A 8 19.28 -6.45 4.00
C THR A 8 17.80 -6.10 4.21
N TYR A 9 17.43 -5.86 5.46
CA TYR A 9 16.05 -5.52 5.80
C TYR A 9 15.61 -4.22 5.10
N ASP A 10 16.44 -3.17 5.13
CA ASP A 10 16.10 -1.88 4.51
C ASP A 10 15.95 -1.98 2.99
N GLU A 11 16.77 -2.79 2.31
CA GLU A 11 16.64 -3.04 0.87
C GLU A 11 15.29 -3.68 0.53
N LYS A 12 14.80 -4.60 1.37
CA LYS A 12 13.46 -5.20 1.19
C LYS A 12 12.36 -4.16 1.36
N VAL A 13 12.51 -3.25 2.33
CA VAL A 13 11.55 -2.15 2.54
C VAL A 13 11.50 -1.27 1.30
N TYR A 14 12.64 -0.83 0.77
CA TYR A 14 12.69 0.03 -0.42
C TYR A 14 12.13 -0.67 -1.66
N ILE A 15 12.51 -1.94 -1.90
CA ILE A 15 11.98 -2.71 -3.03
C ILE A 15 10.46 -2.82 -2.94
N SER A 16 9.93 -3.13 -1.75
CA SER A 16 8.48 -3.23 -1.53
C SER A 16 7.75 -1.90 -1.74
N ILE A 17 8.33 -0.78 -1.29
CA ILE A 17 7.79 0.56 -1.52
C ILE A 17 7.75 0.87 -3.02
N ILE A 18 8.84 0.64 -3.75
CA ILE A 18 8.93 0.93 -5.19
C ILE A 18 7.95 0.05 -5.98
N CYS A 19 7.91 -1.25 -5.70
CA CYS A 19 6.98 -2.18 -6.31
C CYS A 19 5.52 -1.78 -6.03
N GLY A 20 5.21 -1.43 -4.77
CA GLY A 20 3.89 -0.96 -4.35
C GLY A 20 3.49 0.35 -5.02
N ALA A 21 4.41 1.31 -5.11
CA ALA A 21 4.22 2.61 -5.77
C ALA A 21 3.92 2.46 -7.27
N LEU A 22 4.68 1.61 -7.98
CA LEU A 22 4.47 1.34 -9.40
C LEU A 22 3.16 0.59 -9.63
N TRP A 23 2.91 -0.45 -8.83
CA TRP A 23 1.69 -1.23 -8.92
C TRP A 23 0.47 -0.34 -8.69
N ILE A 24 0.47 0.44 -7.61
CA ILE A 24 -0.67 1.28 -7.27
C ILE A 24 -0.86 2.35 -8.36
N PHE A 25 0.18 2.97 -8.90
CA PHE A 25 0.02 3.99 -9.94
C PHE A 25 -0.65 3.47 -11.23
N PHE A 26 -0.23 2.30 -11.71
CA PHE A 26 -0.70 1.71 -12.97
C PHE A 26 -1.86 0.71 -12.84
N ARG A 27 -2.25 0.35 -11.61
CA ARG A 27 -3.29 -0.66 -11.32
C ARG A 27 -4.55 -0.48 -12.16
N THR A 28 -5.13 -1.58 -12.60
CA THR A 28 -6.42 -1.64 -13.33
C THR A 28 -7.49 -2.45 -12.59
N SER A 29 -7.16 -3.03 -11.43
CA SER A 29 -8.03 -3.96 -10.70
C SER A 29 -9.35 -3.33 -10.25
N ASP A 30 -10.46 -4.04 -10.50
CA ASP A 30 -11.81 -3.62 -10.15
C ASP A 30 -12.00 -3.34 -8.65
N CYS A 31 -11.30 -4.09 -7.79
CA CYS A 31 -11.35 -3.94 -6.33
C CYS A 31 -10.79 -2.60 -5.84
N TYR A 32 -9.99 -1.91 -6.66
CA TYR A 32 -9.34 -0.65 -6.32
C TYR A 32 -9.85 0.53 -7.17
N LYS A 33 -10.99 0.36 -7.88
CA LYS A 33 -11.67 1.45 -8.60
C LYS A 33 -12.00 2.65 -7.72
N MET A 34 -12.18 2.43 -6.42
CA MET A 34 -12.43 3.49 -5.43
C MET A 34 -11.24 4.42 -5.21
N ILE A 35 -10.03 3.96 -5.53
CA ILE A 35 -8.83 4.76 -5.40
C ILE A 35 -8.52 5.33 -6.80
N PRO A 36 -8.26 6.63 -6.96
CA PRO A 36 -8.09 7.24 -8.27
C PRO A 36 -6.75 6.81 -8.92
N ARG A 37 -6.77 6.43 -10.20
CA ARG A 37 -5.58 5.90 -10.92
C ARG A 37 -4.71 7.03 -11.47
N LEU A 38 -3.40 6.78 -11.66
CA LEU A 38 -2.46 7.79 -12.20
C LEU A 38 -2.38 9.08 -11.35
N HIS A 39 -2.79 9.01 -10.07
CA HIS A 39 -2.65 10.11 -9.13
C HIS A 39 -1.51 9.84 -8.15
N LEU A 40 -0.82 10.90 -7.76
CA LEU A 40 0.29 10.84 -6.80
C LEU A 40 -0.17 10.54 -5.37
N PHE A 41 -1.38 10.95 -4.99
CA PHE A 41 -1.87 10.74 -3.62
C PHE A 41 -1.93 9.25 -3.21
N PRO A 42 -2.56 8.34 -3.99
CA PRO A 42 -2.53 6.91 -3.71
C PRO A 42 -1.13 6.31 -3.67
N VAL A 43 -0.22 6.82 -4.49
CA VAL A 43 1.17 6.38 -4.51
C VAL A 43 1.83 6.71 -3.19
N ILE A 44 1.74 7.96 -2.74
CA ILE A 44 2.33 8.40 -1.47
C ILE A 44 1.69 7.65 -0.30
N PHE A 45 0.35 7.55 -0.27
CA PHE A 45 -0.38 6.87 0.81
C PHE A 45 0.03 5.40 0.94
N VAL A 46 0.03 4.66 -0.17
CA VAL A 46 0.38 3.23 -0.14
C VAL A 46 1.87 3.01 0.12
N SER A 47 2.75 3.86 -0.39
CA SER A 47 4.19 3.81 -0.08
C SER A 47 4.47 4.01 1.41
N VAL A 48 3.84 5.01 2.03
CA VAL A 48 3.96 5.27 3.47
C VAL A 48 3.35 4.12 4.28
N TRP A 49 2.22 3.57 3.83
CA TRP A 49 1.59 2.44 4.49
C TRP A 49 2.45 1.17 4.45
N ILE A 50 3.08 0.87 3.30
CA ILE A 50 4.02 -0.25 3.15
C ILE A 50 5.22 -0.08 4.09
N TYR A 51 5.78 1.14 4.18
CA TYR A 51 6.86 1.44 5.11
C TYR A 51 6.45 1.07 6.53
N PHE A 52 5.35 1.62 7.05
CA PHE A 52 4.90 1.32 8.42
C PHE A 52 4.57 -0.16 8.63
N ASN A 53 4.05 -0.86 7.62
CA ASN A 53 3.75 -2.28 7.72
C ASN A 53 4.99 -3.16 7.94
N TYR A 54 6.13 -2.75 7.39
CA TYR A 54 7.38 -3.47 7.61
C TYR A 54 7.87 -3.36 9.06
N TYR A 55 7.81 -2.16 9.65
CA TYR A 55 8.26 -1.94 11.04
C TYR A 55 7.28 -2.48 12.07
N GLU A 56 5.99 -2.27 11.83
CA GLU A 56 4.94 -2.75 12.70
C GLU A 56 3.87 -3.51 11.90
N PRO A 57 3.77 -4.84 12.09
CA PRO A 57 2.82 -5.67 11.34
C PRO A 57 1.36 -5.30 11.61
N LEU A 58 1.08 -4.62 12.73
CA LEU A 58 -0.25 -4.09 13.08
C LEU A 58 -0.75 -3.05 12.07
N PHE A 59 0.12 -2.41 11.28
CA PHE A 59 -0.33 -1.48 10.25
C PHE A 59 -1.07 -2.16 9.10
N LEU A 60 -0.91 -3.47 8.90
CA LEU A 60 -1.68 -4.21 7.88
C LEU A 60 -3.19 -4.16 8.16
N PRO A 61 -3.69 -4.66 9.32
CA PRO A 61 -5.12 -4.58 9.63
C PRO A 61 -5.60 -3.14 9.78
N ILE A 62 -4.76 -2.22 10.26
CA ILE A 62 -5.13 -0.81 10.41
C ILE A 62 -5.41 -0.16 9.05
N GLY A 63 -4.52 -0.31 8.06
CA GLY A 63 -4.76 0.29 6.75
C GLY A 63 -5.91 -0.37 6.00
N LEU A 64 -6.13 -1.67 6.18
CA LEU A 64 -7.33 -2.35 5.68
C LEU A 64 -8.62 -1.81 6.33
N PHE A 65 -8.60 -1.58 7.65
CA PHE A 65 -9.72 -0.99 8.37
C PHE A 65 -10.03 0.42 7.89
N VAL A 66 -9.01 1.24 7.63
CA VAL A 66 -9.17 2.59 7.06
C VAL A 66 -9.81 2.53 5.67
N LEU A 67 -9.40 1.60 4.81
CA LEU A 67 -10.01 1.42 3.49
C LEU A 67 -11.49 0.98 3.56
N ILE A 68 -11.81 0.09 4.51
CA ILE A 68 -13.20 -0.30 4.78
C ILE A 68 -14.01 0.90 5.27
N PHE A 69 -13.48 1.67 6.21
CA PHE A 69 -14.14 2.85 6.75
C PHE A 69 -14.37 3.92 5.67
N TYR A 70 -13.38 4.15 4.80
CA TYR A 70 -13.49 5.05 3.66
C TYR A 70 -14.65 4.67 2.74
N LYS A 71 -14.85 3.37 2.48
CA LYS A 71 -16.02 2.90 1.71
C LYS A 71 -17.33 3.30 2.37
N PHE A 72 -17.47 3.16 3.69
CA PHE A 72 -18.70 3.55 4.39
C PHE A 72 -18.95 5.05 4.36
N VAL A 73 -17.90 5.88 4.52
CA VAL A 73 -18.02 7.33 4.46
C VAL A 73 -18.39 7.81 3.05
N HIS A 74 -17.79 7.23 2.02
CA HIS A 74 -18.03 7.65 0.63
C HIS A 74 -19.32 7.07 0.01
N LEU A 75 -19.91 5.98 0.54
CA LEU A 75 -21.20 5.45 0.08
C LEU A 75 -22.44 6.22 0.57
N THR A 76 -22.24 7.28 1.36
CA THR A 76 -23.33 8.07 1.98
C THR A 76 -23.59 9.40 1.25
N PHE A 77 -22.94 9.65 0.11
CA PHE A 77 -23.18 10.81 -0.77
C PHE A 77 -23.45 10.36 -2.22
#